data_AF-A0A3B8IKG8-F1
#
_entry.id   AF-A0A3B8IKG8-F1
#
_cell.length_a   1.000
_cell.length_b   1.000
_cell.length_c   1.000
_cell.angle_alpha   90.00
_cell.angle_beta   90.00
_cell.angle_gamma   90.00
#
_symmetry.space_group_name_H-M   'P 1'
#
loop_
_entity.id
_entity.type
_entity.pdbx_description
1 polymer ?
#
loop_
_entity_poly.entity_id
_entity_poly.type
_entity_poly.pdbx_seq_one_letter_code
_entity_poly.pdbx_strand_id
1 'polypeptide(L)'
;MYTFLDREHIAFASYNGKDPLGLSIQDIFWVQAQGNYVKCCWAEGEEVCTTLLRNTFTAVRKQLPDSFTRTHRYFMVNLHHLRNLT
;
A
#
# COMPACT_ATOMS: atom_id res chain seq x y z
N MET A 1 -25.55 -0.45 14.76
CA MET A 1 -25.24 0.68 13.86
C MET A 1 -23.77 1.00 14.07
N TYR A 2 -22.87 0.44 13.24
CA TYR A 2 -21.43 0.65 13.40
C TYR A 2 -21.04 1.98 12.76
N THR A 3 -20.49 2.88 13.56
CA THR A 3 -19.94 4.16 13.13
C THR A 3 -18.73 3.89 12.23
N PHE A 4 -18.84 4.23 10.94
CA PHE A 4 -17.69 4.25 10.04
C PHE A 4 -16.76 5.36 10.53
N LEU A 5 -15.76 4.99 11.33
CA LEU A 5 -14.63 5.85 11.62
C LEU A 5 -13.98 6.23 10.28
N ASP A 6 -13.67 7.51 10.12
CA ASP A 6 -12.91 8.10 9.01
C ASP A 6 -11.55 7.40 8.90
N ARG A 7 -11.51 6.24 8.22
CA ARG A 7 -10.26 5.56 7.90
C ARG A 7 -9.68 6.26 6.70
N GLU A 8 -8.42 6.68 6.77
CA GLU A 8 -7.75 7.26 5.61
C GLU A 8 -7.62 6.19 4.52
N HIS A 9 -8.09 6.52 3.32
CA HIS A 9 -8.03 5.64 2.15
C HIS A 9 -7.04 6.19 1.13
N ILE A 10 -6.38 5.28 0.43
CA ILE A 10 -5.53 5.57 -0.71
C ILE A 10 -6.03 4.78 -1.93
N ALA A 11 -6.05 5.44 -3.09
CA ALA A 11 -6.41 4.80 -4.34
C ALA A 11 -5.19 4.80 -5.27
N PHE A 12 -4.63 3.62 -5.51
CA PHE A 12 -3.55 3.47 -6.48
C PHE A 12 -4.13 3.38 -7.88
N ALA A 13 -3.91 4.43 -8.69
CA ALA A 13 -4.25 4.38 -10.10
C ALA A 13 -3.35 3.36 -10.83
N SER A 14 -3.96 2.55 -11.70
CA SER A 14 -3.22 1.79 -12.71
C SER A 14 -2.68 2.73 -13.79
N TYR A 15 -1.58 2.36 -14.44
CA TYR A 15 -0.94 3.12 -15.53
C TYR A 15 -1.91 3.51 -16.67
N ASN A 16 -2.96 2.71 -16.90
CA ASN A 16 -3.97 2.97 -17.94
C ASN A 16 -5.28 3.57 -17.39
N GLY A 17 -5.34 3.92 -16.10
CA GLY A 17 -6.53 4.47 -15.44
C GLY A 17 -7.70 3.47 -15.26
N LYS A 18 -7.54 2.21 -15.64
CA LYS A 18 -8.53 1.15 -15.42
C LYS A 18 -8.20 0.42 -14.12
N ASP A 19 -9.21 0.16 -13.30
CA ASP A 19 -9.14 -0.63 -12.07
C ASP A 19 -8.25 -0.03 -10.95
N PRO A 20 -8.66 1.10 -10.35
CA PRO A 20 -7.97 1.65 -9.20
C PRO A 20 -8.06 0.68 -8.01
N LEU A 21 -6.94 0.42 -7.34
CA LEU A 21 -6.92 -0.33 -6.10
C LEU A 21 -7.11 0.67 -4.94
N GLY A 22 -8.35 0.74 -4.43
CA GLY A 22 -8.69 1.51 -3.24
C GLY A 22 -8.51 0.67 -1.98
N LEU A 23 -7.66 1.12 -1.06
CA LEU A 23 -7.37 0.43 0.20
C LEU A 23 -7.38 1.42 1.36
N SER A 24 -7.77 0.96 2.55
CA SER A 24 -7.52 1.72 3.77
C SER A 24 -6.03 1.62 4.11
N ILE A 25 -5.43 2.73 4.53
CA ILE A 25 -3.99 2.80 4.87
C ILE A 25 -3.64 1.79 5.98
N GLN A 26 -4.58 1.56 6.90
CA GLN A 26 -4.42 0.63 8.02
C GLN A 26 -4.41 -0.85 7.60
N ASP A 27 -4.81 -1.14 6.36
CA ASP A 27 -4.82 -2.50 5.84
C ASP A 27 -3.58 -2.77 4.97
N ILE A 28 -2.77 -1.76 4.65
CA ILE A 28 -1.58 -1.91 3.80
C ILE A 28 -0.35 -2.19 4.66
N PHE A 29 0.31 -3.32 4.42
CA PHE A 29 1.54 -3.71 5.13
C PHE A 29 2.79 -3.10 4.50
N TRP A 30 2.94 -3.24 3.19
CA TRP A 30 4.13 -2.79 2.46
C TRP A 30 3.88 -2.70 0.96
N VAL A 31 4.75 -1.95 0.28
CA VAL A 31 4.82 -1.89 -1.18
C VAL A 31 6.23 -2.17 -1.68
N GLN A 32 6.35 -2.85 -2.82
CA GLN A 32 7.62 -3.22 -3.42
C GLN A 32 7.62 -3.04 -4.93
N ALA A 33 8.69 -2.52 -5.51
CA ALA A 33 8.86 -2.50 -6.96
C ALA A 33 9.21 -3.91 -7.49
N GLN A 34 8.53 -4.34 -8.55
CA GLN A 34 8.77 -5.59 -9.26
C GLN A 34 8.76 -5.33 -10.78
N GLY A 35 9.90 -4.89 -11.32
CA GLY A 35 10.00 -4.48 -12.72
C GLY A 35 9.12 -3.26 -13.03
N ASN A 36 8.18 -3.41 -13.97
CA ASN A 36 7.21 -2.38 -14.36
C ASN A 36 5.91 -2.39 -13.53
N TYR A 37 5.95 -3.08 -12.40
CA TYR A 37 4.83 -3.22 -11.48
C TYR A 37 5.26 -2.81 -10.07
N VAL A 38 4.27 -2.45 -9.27
CA VAL A 38 4.40 -2.32 -7.81
C VAL A 38 3.51 -3.37 -7.18
N LYS A 39 4.12 -4.26 -6.39
CA LYS A 39 3.40 -5.22 -5.56
C LYS A 39 2.96 -4.50 -4.29
N CYS A 40 1.66 -4.50 -4.02
CA CYS A 40 1.07 -4.03 -2.78
C CYS A 40 0.63 -5.23 -1.94
N CYS A 41 1.04 -5.28 -0.68
CA CYS A 41 0.62 -6.30 0.28
C CYS A 41 -0.31 -5.67 1.30
N TRP A 42 -1.47 -6.28 1.49
CA TRP A 42 -2.56 -5.71 2.27
C TRP A 42 -3.44 -6.79 2.90
N ALA A 43 -4.27 -6.41 3.87
CA ALA A 43 -5.19 -7.29 4.57
C ALA A 43 -6.62 -7.15 4.05
N GLU A 44 -7.28 -8.28 3.80
CA GLU A 44 -8.72 -8.36 3.59
C GLU A 44 -9.34 -9.13 4.76
N GLY A 45 -9.67 -8.40 5.83
CA GLY A 45 -10.05 -9.03 7.10
C GLY A 45 -8.87 -9.77 7.73
N GLU A 46 -8.96 -11.10 7.79
CA GLU A 46 -7.88 -11.97 8.32
C GLU A 46 -6.93 -12.49 7.24
N GLU A 47 -7.27 -12.29 5.97
CA GLU A 47 -6.47 -12.79 4.85
C GLU A 47 -5.40 -11.78 4.42
N VAL A 48 -4.22 -12.28 4.04
CA VAL A 48 -3.14 -11.47 3.47
C VAL A 48 -3.18 -11.59 1.96
N CYS A 49 -3.50 -10.48 1.31
CA CYS A 49 -3.62 -10.36 -0.13
C CYS A 49 -2.42 -9.64 -0.73
N THR A 50 -2.12 -9.94 -2.00
CA THR A 50 -1.15 -9.15 -2.77
C THR A 50 -1.68 -8.80 -4.15
N THR A 51 -1.49 -7.56 -4.57
CA THR A 51 -1.94 -7.07 -5.87
C THR A 51 -0.76 -6.47 -6.64
N LEU A 52 -0.63 -6.83 -7.92
CA LEU A 52 0.35 -6.23 -8.83
C LEU A 52 -0.29 -5.05 -9.55
N LEU A 53 0.16 -3.86 -9.22
CA LEU A 53 -0.25 -2.61 -9.86
C LEU A 53 0.71 -2.32 -11.00
N ARG A 54 0.22 -2.19 -12.24
CA ARG A 54 1.04 -1.68 -13.34
C ARG A 54 1.27 -0.19 -13.08
N ASN A 55 2.35 0.14 -12.41
CA ASN A 55 2.71 1.50 -12.03
C ASN A 55 4.22 1.59 -11.75
N THR A 56 4.75 2.81 -11.67
CA THR A 56 6.12 3.02 -11.23
C THR A 56 6.17 3.13 -9.70
N PHE A 57 7.26 2.63 -9.10
CA PHE A 57 7.48 2.76 -7.67
C PHE A 57 7.50 4.22 -7.20
N THR A 58 8.07 5.12 -8.01
CA THR A 58 8.12 6.55 -7.72
C THR A 58 6.72 7.18 -7.65
N ALA A 59 5.81 6.78 -8.55
CA ALA A 59 4.44 7.29 -8.54
C ALA A 59 3.67 6.80 -7.32
N VAL A 60 3.75 5.50 -7.00
CA VAL A 60 3.10 4.93 -5.80
C VAL A 60 3.65 5.59 -4.53
N ARG A 61 4.97 5.75 -4.41
CA ARG A 61 5.61 6.39 -3.25
C ARG A 61 5.07 7.79 -2.97
N LYS A 62 4.78 8.58 -4.00
CA LYS A 62 4.27 9.96 -3.83
C LYS A 62 2.84 10.02 -3.27
N GLN A 63 2.10 8.90 -3.34
CA GLN A 63 0.74 8.81 -2.84
C GLN A 63 0.70 8.29 -1.40
N LEU A 64 1.76 7.60 -0.96
CA LEU A 64 1.83 7.04 0.39
C LEU A 64 2.02 8.13 1.45
N PRO A 65 1.34 8.04 2.59
CA PRO A 65 1.52 8.96 3.72
C PRO A 65 2.85 8.72 4.44
N ASP A 66 3.20 9.63 5.35
CA ASP A 66 4.44 9.60 6.14
C ASP A 66 4.57 8.38 7.06
N SER A 67 3.47 7.68 7.35
CA SER A 67 3.50 6.39 8.06
C SER A 67 4.23 5.29 7.29
N PHE A 68 4.50 5.49 5.98
CA PHE A 68 5.34 4.58 5.21
C PHE A 68 6.80 5.01 5.23
N THR A 69 7.67 4.13 5.70
CA THR A 69 9.12 4.33 5.67
C THR A 69 9.78 3.49 4.60
N ARG A 70 10.70 4.10 3.86
CA ARG A 70 11.54 3.42 2.88
C ARG A 70 12.66 2.64 3.58
N THR A 71 12.60 1.31 3.51
CA THR A 71 13.64 0.42 4.05
C THR A 71 14.62 -0.07 3.00
N HIS A 72 14.26 -0.01 1.71
CA HIS A 72 15.14 -0.30 0.58
C HIS A 72 14.81 0.61 -0.61
N ARG A 73 15.69 0.71 -1.62
CA ARG A 73 15.43 1.57 -2.82
C ARG A 73 14.17 1.23 -3.61
N TYR A 74 13.63 0.04 -3.39
CA TYR A 74 12.43 -0.48 -4.04
C TYR A 74 11.41 -1.02 -3.03
N PHE A 75 11.48 -0.62 -1.75
CA PHE A 75 10.61 -1.15 -0.71
C PHE A 75 10.20 -0.08 0.31
N MET A 76 8.92 -0.04 0.66
CA MET A 76 8.39 0.76 1.77
C MET A 76 7.51 -0.10 2.66
N VAL A 77 7.66 0.09 3.98
CA VAL A 77 6.84 -0.56 5.02
C VAL A 77 5.93 0.46 5.65
N ASN A 78 4.72 0.05 6.00
CA ASN A 78 3.85 0.83 6.88
C ASN A 78 4.28 0.61 8.34
N LEU A 79 4.70 1.69 9.01
CA LEU A 79 5.18 1.65 10.39
C LEU A 79 4.08 1.21 11.37
N HIS A 80 2.79 1.39 11.04
CA HIS A 80 1.68 0.95 11.89
C HIS A 80 1.64 -0.57 12.11
N HIS A 81 2.26 -1.35 11.22
CA HIS A 81 2.33 -2.81 11.32
C HIS A 81 3.67 -3.34 11.84
N LEU A 82 4.63 -2.45 12.14
CA LEU A 82 5.90 -2.86 12.74
C LEU A 82 5.70 -3.15 14.23
N ARG A 83 5.93 -4.40 14.62
CA ARG A 83 5.91 -4.81 16.03
C ARG A 83 7.27 -4.65 16.71
N ASN A 84 8.35 -5.02 16.04
CA ASN A 84 9.72 -4.96 16.56
C ASN A 84 10.72 -4.69 15.42
N LEU A 85 11.76 -3.91 15.72
CA LEU A 85 12.98 -3.76 14.91
C LEU A 85 14.14 -4.14 15.83
N THR A 86 14.59 -5.39 15.74
CA THR A 86 15.66 -5.93 16.60
C THR A 86 16.92 -6.18 15.78
#